data_AF-A0AA51M3Q9-F1
#
_entry.id   AF-A0AA51M3Q9-F1
#
_cell.length_a   1.000
_cell.length_b   1.000
_cell.length_c   1.000
_cell.angle_alpha   90.00
_cell.angle_beta   90.00
_cell.angle_gamma   90.00
#
_symmetry.space_group_name_H-M   'P 1'
#
loop_
_entity.id
_entity.type
_entity.pdbx_description
1 polymer ?
#
loop_
_entity_poly.entity_id
_entity_poly.type
_entity_poly.pdbx_seq_one_letter_code
_entity_poly.pdbx_strand_id
1 'polypeptide(L)' 'MQNNEKKIRLIRDKMSRIGIGEKNLDDAAILASYSINKFGQLCAVPKN' A
#
# COMPACT_ATOMS: atom_id res chain seq x y z
N MET A 1 -3.65 14.02 -9.74
CA MET A 1 -3.13 12.63 -9.83
C MET A 1 -1.86 12.36 -9.00
N GLN A 2 -1.04 13.36 -8.62
CA GLN A 2 0.20 13.16 -7.81
C GLN A 2 0.03 12.53 -6.41
N ASN A 3 -1.16 12.56 -5.81
CA ASN A 3 -1.37 12.05 -4.44
C ASN A 3 -1.37 10.51 -4.39
N ASN A 4 -1.86 9.85 -5.44
CA ASN A 4 -1.95 8.39 -5.48
C ASN A 4 -0.56 7.75 -5.65
N GLU A 5 0.30 8.32 -6.49
CA GLU A 5 1.68 7.86 -6.67
C GLU A 5 2.49 7.90 -5.37
N LYS A 6 2.35 8.99 -4.59
CA LYS A 6 2.99 9.10 -3.27
C LYS A 6 2.48 8.03 -2.30
N LYS A 7 1.17 7.78 -2.28
CA LYS A 7 0.57 6.73 -1.44
C LYS A 7 1.06 5.34 -1.82
N ILE A 8 1.05 5.02 -3.11
CA ILE A 8 1.54 3.74 -3.63
C ILE A 8 3.01 3.54 -3.24
N ARG A 9 3.88 4.54 -3.44
CA ARG A 9 5.29 4.47 -3.07
C ARG A 9 5.49 4.19 -1.57
N LEU A 10 4.70 4.84 -0.70
CA LEU A 10 4.77 4.60 0.74
C LEU A 10 4.31 3.20 1.12
N ILE A 11 3.22 2.72 0.52
CA ILE A 11 2.71 1.37 0.74
C ILE A 11 3.76 0.34 0.32
N ARG A 12 4.35 0.51 -0.87
CA ARG A 12 5.42 -0.33 -1.40
C ARG A 12 6.64 -0.41 -0.48
N ASP A 13 7.16 0.74 -0.05
CA ASP A 13 8.26 0.80 0.93
C ASP A 13 7.92 0.05 2.23
N LYS A 14 6.69 0.18 2.73
CA LYS A 14 6.26 -0.55 3.93
C LYS A 14 6.14 -2.04 3.69
N MET A 15 5.55 -2.48 2.58
CA MET A 15 5.42 -3.89 2.20
C MET A 15 6.80 -4.56 2.12
N SER A 16 7.76 -3.89 1.47
CA SER A 16 9.14 -4.35 1.38
C SER A 16 9.80 -4.51 2.75
N ARG A 17 9.64 -3.54 3.66
CA ARG A 17 10.22 -3.59 5.02
C ARG A 17 9.69 -4.72 5.89
N ILE A 18 8.45 -5.16 5.67
CA ILE A 18 7.83 -6.26 6.44
C ILE A 18 7.89 -7.60 5.69
N GLY A 19 8.57 -7.65 4.53
CA GLY A 19 8.76 -8.88 3.76
C GLY A 19 7.54 -9.34 2.96
N ILE A 20 6.53 -8.49 2.73
CA ILE A 20 5.44 -8.82 1.80
C ILE A 20 5.96 -8.63 0.38
N GLY A 21 6.07 -9.73 -0.36
CA GLY A 21 6.49 -9.72 -1.75
C GLY A 21 5.50 -8.98 -2.63
N GLU A 22 5.93 -7.85 -3.20
CA GLU A 22 5.18 -7.05 -4.19
C GLU A 22 4.98 -7.75 -5.53
N LYS A 23 5.61 -8.92 -5.75
CA LYS A 23 5.58 -9.62 -7.02
C LYS A 23 4.12 -9.92 -7.37
N ASN A 24 3.58 -9.14 -8.31
CA ASN A 24 2.26 -9.25 -8.95
C ASN A 24 1.12 -8.33 -8.44
N LEU A 25 1.39 -7.30 -7.63
CA LEU A 25 0.36 -6.30 -7.30
C LEU A 25 0.50 -5.03 -8.15
N ASP A 26 -0.53 -4.75 -8.96
CA ASP A 26 -0.65 -3.48 -9.68
C ASP A 26 -1.04 -2.34 -8.74
N ASP A 27 -0.86 -1.10 -9.19
CA ASP A 27 -1.13 0.10 -8.39
C ASP A 27 -2.58 0.16 -7.89
N ALA A 28 -3.53 -0.35 -8.69
CA ALA A 28 -4.94 -0.43 -8.35
C ALA A 28 -5.19 -1.44 -7.22
N ALA A 29 -4.63 -2.65 -7.30
CA ALA A 29 -4.73 -3.66 -6.26
C ALA A 29 -4.04 -3.22 -4.97
N ILE A 30 -2.91 -2.49 -5.06
CA ILE A 30 -2.23 -1.91 -3.90
C ILE A 30 -3.16 -0.95 -3.17
N LEU A 31 -3.76 0.01 -3.88
CA LEU A 31 -4.67 1.00 -3.28
C LEU A 31 -5.99 0.37 -2.78
N ALA A 32 -6.45 -0.71 -3.40
CA ALA A 32 -7.65 -1.42 -2.99
C ALA A 32 -7.41 -2.36 -1.79
N SER A 33 -6.18 -2.85 -1.61
CA SER A 33 -5.85 -3.83 -0.58
C SER A 33 -5.19 -3.22 0.64
N TYR A 34 -4.51 -2.08 0.48
CA TYR A 34 -3.65 -1.51 1.52
C TYR A 34 -3.82 0.00 1.66
N SER A 35 -3.68 0.46 2.90
CA SER A 35 -3.63 1.87 3.24
C SER A 35 -2.60 2.11 4.34
N ILE A 36 -2.19 3.36 4.49
CA ILE A 36 -1.36 3.80 5.61
C ILE A 36 -2.26 4.52 6.61
N ASN A 37 -2.31 4.03 7.86
CA ASN A 37 -3.07 4.68 8.92
C ASN A 37 -2.40 5.99 9.37
N LYS A 38 -3.08 6.75 10.25
CA LYS A 38 -2.55 8.00 10.82
C LYS A 38 -1.24 7.85 11.61
N PHE A 39 -0.87 6.62 11.98
CA PHE A 39 0.35 6.29 12.70
C PHE A 39 1.49 5.83 11.77
N GLY A 40 1.28 5.82 10.45
CA GLY A 40 2.29 5.41 9.48
C GLY A 40 2.48 3.90 9.34
N GLN A 41 1.52 3.10 9.80
CA GLN A 41 1.53 1.64 9.67
C GLN A 41 0.75 1.19 8.44
N LEU A 42 1.22 0.10 7.81
CA LEU A 42 0.51 -0.57 6.73
C LEU A 42 -0.69 -1.32 7.30
N CYS A 43 -1.88 -1.05 6.77
CA CYS A 43 -3.12 -1.70 7.16
C CYS A 43 -3.82 -2.25 5.92
N ALA A 44 -4.45 -3.43 6.05
CA ALA A 44 -5.33 -3.94 5.01
C ALA A 44 -6.60 -3.07 4.94
N VAL A 45 -7.05 -2.77 3.73
CA VAL A 45 -8.36 -2.13 3.51
C VAL A 45 -9.42 -3.23 3.61
N PRO A 46 -10.43 -3.10 4.50
CA PRO A 46 -11.48 -4.10 4.61
C PRO A 46 -12.25 -4.21 3.28
N LYS A 47 -12.43 -5.44 2.79
CA LYS A 47 -13.31 -5.73 1.65
C LYS A 47 -14.75 -5.74 2.19
N ASN A 48 -15.49 -4.67 1.90
CA ASN A 48 -16.93 -4.65 2.11
C ASN A 48 -17.64 -5.58 1.13
#